data_AF-A0A2D8V2N9-F1
#
_entry.id   AF-A0A2D8V2N9-F1
#
_cell.length_a   1.000
_cell.length_b   1.000
_cell.length_c   1.000
_cell.angle_alpha   90.00
_cell.angle_beta   90.00
_cell.angle_gamma   90.00
#
_symmetry.space_group_name_H-M   'P 1'
#
loop_
_entity.id
_entity.type
_entity.pdbx_description
1 polymer ?
#
loop_
_entity_poly.entity_id
_entity_poly.type
_entity_poly.pdbx_seq_one_letter_code
_entity_poly.pdbx_strand_id
1 'polypeptide(L)'
;MTTPQAKVLTVSDGVHHGVREDTGGEGVAARLTAAGFDVIERRVTEDGRESVAAALSQMSQGFAGLIATTGGTGFAPRDQTPEG
;
A
#
# COMPACT_ATOMS: atom_id res chain seq x y z
N MET A 1 -7.61 15.38 -20.53
CA MET A 1 -7.20 14.04 -20.04
C MET A 1 -7.58 13.95 -18.58
N THR A 2 -8.19 12.85 -18.14
CA THR A 2 -8.47 12.61 -16.72
C THR A 2 -7.17 12.30 -15.99
N THR A 3 -6.98 12.85 -14.80
CA THR A 3 -5.83 12.53 -13.93
C THR A 3 -5.90 11.05 -13.55
N PRO A 4 -4.83 10.25 -13.72
CA PRO A 4 -4.85 8.85 -13.32
C PRO A 4 -4.95 8.73 -11.80
N GLN A 5 -5.77 7.82 -11.30
CA GLN A 5 -5.94 7.60 -9.86
C GLN A 5 -4.97 6.56 -9.34
N ALA A 6 -4.52 6.76 -8.10
CA ALA A 6 -3.70 5.82 -7.38
C ALA A 6 -4.16 5.60 -5.94
N LYS A 7 -3.79 4.45 -5.38
CA LYS A 7 -3.92 4.12 -3.97
C LYS A 7 -2.60 3.60 -3.43
N VAL A 8 -2.35 3.75 -2.14
CA VAL A 8 -1.14 3.27 -1.48
C VAL A 8 -1.51 2.31 -0.35
N LEU A 9 -0.87 1.14 -0.32
CA LEU A 9 -0.96 0.18 0.77
C LEU A 9 0.40 0.06 1.46
N THR A 10 0.46 0.47 2.72
CA THR A 10 1.60 0.16 3.60
C THR A 10 1.38 -1.20 4.23
N VAL A 11 2.36 -2.09 4.11
CA VAL A 11 2.38 -3.41 4.76
C VAL A 11 3.39 -3.35 5.91
N SER A 12 2.89 -3.32 7.14
CA SER A 12 3.72 -3.32 8.33
C SER A 12 2.92 -3.57 9.60
N ASP A 13 3.29 -4.61 10.36
CA ASP A 13 2.78 -4.83 11.72
C ASP A 13 3.04 -3.61 12.63
N GLY A 14 4.23 -3.01 12.53
CA GLY A 14 4.63 -1.89 13.38
C GLY A 14 3.81 -0.62 13.12
N VAL A 15 3.50 -0.33 11.86
CA VAL A 15 2.63 0.80 11.50
C VAL A 15 1.17 0.48 11.86
N HIS A 16 0.71 -0.73 11.56
CA HIS A 16 -0.67 -1.15 11.88
C HIS A 16 -0.97 -1.05 13.38
N HIS A 17 -0.03 -1.46 14.23
CA HIS A 17 -0.15 -1.38 15.68
C HIS A 17 0.25 -0.02 16.28
N GLY A 18 0.57 1.00 15.46
CA GLY A 18 0.93 2.34 15.93
C GLY A 18 2.28 2.45 16.65
N VAL A 19 3.16 1.47 16.48
CA VAL A 19 4.53 1.44 17.05
C VAL A 19 5.51 2.24 16.19
N ARG A 20 5.19 2.46 14.91
CA ARG A 20 5.99 3.23 13.95
C ARG A 20 5.10 4.15 13.12
N GLU A 21 5.66 5.28 12.70
CA GLU A 21 5.01 6.19 11.74
C GLU A 21 5.08 5.63 10.31
N ASP A 22 4.04 5.92 9.51
CA ASP A 22 3.90 5.50 8.11
C ASP A 22 4.71 6.37 7.12
N THR A 23 6.03 6.49 7.35
CA THR A 23 6.89 7.31 6.48
C THR A 23 7.02 6.74 5.07
N GLY A 24 6.90 5.41 4.92
CA GLY A 24 6.89 4.73 3.63
C GLY A 24 5.65 5.08 2.80
N GLY A 25 4.45 4.96 3.39
CA GLY A 25 3.21 5.31 2.72
C GLY A 25 3.13 6.79 2.36
N GLU A 26 3.62 7.67 3.24
CA GLU A 26 3.78 9.10 2.95
C GLU A 26 4.70 9.35 1.74
N GLY A 27 5.87 8.73 1.73
CA GLY A 27 6.85 8.89 0.66
C GLY A 27 6.34 8.40 -0.69
N VAL A 28 5.63 7.26 -0.73
CA VAL A 28 5.03 6.73 -1.97
C VAL A 28 3.90 7.65 -2.46
N ALA A 29 3.01 8.09 -1.57
CA ALA A 29 1.94 9.01 -1.95
C ALA A 29 2.48 10.32 -2.52
N ALA A 30 3.48 10.93 -1.87
CA ALA A 30 4.11 12.15 -2.35
C ALA A 30 4.76 11.98 -3.74
N ARG A 31 5.43 10.84 -3.99
CA ARG A 31 6.02 10.53 -5.30
C ARG A 31 4.96 10.34 -6.38
N LEU A 32 3.85 9.67 -6.08
CA LEU A 32 2.74 9.47 -7.01
C LEU A 32 2.06 10.81 -7.36
N THR A 33 1.79 11.65 -6.36
CA THR A 33 1.24 12.99 -6.59
C THR A 33 2.18 13.85 -7.44
N ALA A 34 3.49 13.82 -7.16
CA ALA A 34 4.49 14.51 -7.98
C ALA A 34 4.56 13.98 -9.43
N ALA A 35 4.25 12.70 -9.63
CA ALA A 35 4.15 12.08 -10.95
C ALA A 35 2.80 12.35 -11.67
N GLY A 36 1.89 13.12 -11.07
CA GLY A 36 0.61 13.49 -11.66
C GLY A 36 -0.53 12.52 -11.40
N PHE A 37 -0.42 11.64 -10.41
CA PHE A 37 -1.54 10.81 -9.95
C PHE A 37 -2.39 11.53 -8.90
N ASP A 38 -3.69 11.26 -8.92
CA ASP A 38 -4.62 11.57 -7.82
C ASP A 38 -4.61 10.42 -6.81
N VAL A 39 -3.97 10.61 -5.66
CA VAL A 39 -3.88 9.58 -4.60
C VAL A 39 -5.17 9.61 -3.78
N ILE A 40 -6.12 8.73 -4.12
CA ILE A 40 -7.48 8.74 -3.56
C ILE A 40 -7.64 7.92 -2.28
N GLU A 41 -6.65 7.09 -1.95
CA GLU A 41 -6.67 6.26 -0.73
C GLU A 41 -5.25 5.92 -0.26
N ARG A 42 -5.06 5.98 1.06
CA ARG A 42 -3.92 5.38 1.76
C ARG A 42 -4.45 4.42 2.82
N ARG A 43 -3.89 3.22 2.88
CA ARG A 43 -4.28 2.17 3.83
C ARG A 43 -3.04 1.51 4.42
N VAL A 44 -3.17 1.01 5.65
CA VAL A 44 -2.16 0.18 6.31
C VAL A 44 -2.75 -1.21 6.57
N THR A 45 -1.97 -2.26 6.38
CA THR A 45 -2.30 -3.64 6.76
C THR A 45 -1.12 -4.30 7.47
N GLU A 46 -1.39 -5.42 8.15
CA GLU A 46 -0.38 -6.27 8.79
C GLU A 46 0.51 -6.98 7.76
N ASP A 47 1.68 -7.44 8.20
CA ASP A 47 2.54 -8.30 7.39
C ASP A 47 1.87 -9.66 7.13
N GLY A 48 2.27 -10.35 6.06
CA GLY A 48 1.79 -11.70 5.75
C GLY A 48 0.75 -11.77 4.63
N ARG A 49 0.81 -12.89 3.91
CA ARG A 49 0.12 -13.10 2.63
C ARG A 49 -1.40 -12.84 2.68
N GLU A 50 -2.09 -13.36 3.70
CA GLU A 50 -3.55 -13.26 3.78
C GLU A 50 -4.02 -11.81 3.99
N SER A 51 -3.34 -11.08 4.87
CA SER A 51 -3.64 -9.69 5.18
C SER A 51 -3.42 -8.77 3.98
N VAL A 52 -2.36 -9.01 3.20
CA VAL A 52 -2.08 -8.21 1.99
C VAL A 52 -3.07 -8.55 0.87
N ALA A 53 -3.33 -9.83 0.60
CA ALA A 53 -4.29 -10.26 -0.43
C ALA A 53 -5.71 -9.72 -0.17
N ALA A 54 -6.16 -9.76 1.08
CA ALA A 54 -7.45 -9.21 1.48
C ALA A 54 -7.51 -7.68 1.25
N ALA A 55 -6.46 -6.95 1.64
CA ALA A 55 -6.39 -5.51 1.45
C ALA A 55 -6.38 -5.12 -0.04
N LEU A 56 -5.55 -5.78 -0.85
CA LEU A 56 -5.48 -5.53 -2.29
C LEU A 56 -6.80 -5.86 -3.00
N SER A 57 -7.46 -6.96 -2.63
CA SER A 57 -8.77 -7.33 -3.18
C SER A 57 -9.83 -6.27 -2.88
N GLN A 58 -9.87 -5.76 -1.64
CA GLN A 58 -10.81 -4.70 -1.26
C GLN A 58 -10.49 -3.37 -1.94
N MET A 59 -9.20 -3.00 -2.02
CA MET A 59 -8.78 -1.72 -2.60
C MET A 59 -8.97 -1.68 -4.13
N SER A 60 -8.89 -2.84 -4.80
CA SER A 60 -9.06 -2.97 -6.25
C SER A 60 -10.52 -3.09 -6.70
N GLN A 61 -11.46 -3.39 -5.79
CA GLN A 61 -12.86 -3.59 -6.14
C GLN A 61 -13.46 -2.32 -6.78
N GLY A 62 -13.89 -2.42 -8.04
CA GLY A 62 -14.46 -1.30 -8.79
C GLY A 62 -13.46 -0.18 -9.11
N PHE A 63 -12.16 -0.43 -8.95
CA PHE A 63 -11.10 0.55 -9.13
C PHE A 63 -10.30 0.29 -10.41
N ALA A 64 -10.22 1.29 -11.27
CA ALA A 64 -9.41 1.28 -12.49
C ALA A 64 -8.27 2.31 -12.36
N GLY A 65 -7.18 1.90 -11.72
CA GLY A 65 -6.02 2.75 -11.45
C GLY A 65 -4.83 1.97 -10.91
N LEU A 66 -3.87 2.68 -10.33
CA LEU A 66 -2.66 2.08 -9.75
C LEU A 66 -2.84 1.82 -8.25
N ILE A 67 -2.45 0.64 -7.78
CA ILE A 67 -2.23 0.40 -6.35
C ILE A 67 -0.74 0.13 -6.15
N ALA A 68 -0.09 0.93 -5.32
CA ALA A 68 1.31 0.76 -4.98
C ALA A 68 1.44 0.24 -3.54
N THR A 69 2.26 -0.79 -3.34
CA THR A 69 2.57 -1.32 -2.01
C THR A 69 3.93 -0.81 -1.51
N THR A 70 4.11 -0.75 -0.20
CA THR A 70 5.41 -0.49 0.45
C THR A 70 5.52 -1.25 1.76
N GLY A 71 6.67 -1.90 1.98
CA GLY A 71 6.88 -2.83 3.09
C GLY A 71 6.62 -4.29 2.72
N GLY A 72 7.07 -5.22 3.56
CA GLY A 72 6.78 -6.65 3.43
C GLY A 72 7.37 -7.36 2.20
N THR A 73 8.44 -6.85 1.58
CA THR A 73 9.09 -7.44 0.38
C THR A 73 10.53 -7.93 0.64
N GLY A 74 10.96 -8.03 1.90
CA GLY A 74 12.29 -8.48 2.29
C GLY A 74 12.38 -10.01 2.47
N PHE A 75 13.28 -10.44 3.37
CA PHE A 75 13.55 -11.85 3.67
C PHE A 75 12.99 -12.30 5.03
N ALA A 76 12.27 -11.44 5.75
CA ALA A 76 11.67 -11.84 7.02
C ALA A 76 10.56 -12.89 6.78
N PRO A 77 10.28 -13.78 7.75
CA PRO A 77 9.28 -14.84 7.55
C PRO A 77 7.88 -14.35 7.18
N ARG A 78 7.54 -13.10 7.52
CA ARG A 78 6.26 -12.46 7.20
C ARG A 78 6.35 -11.42 6.07
N ASP A 79 7.52 -11.22 5.47
CA ASP A 79 7.67 -10.39 4.26
C ASP A 79 7.04 -11.14 3.07
N GLN A 80 5.72 -11.04 2.95
CA GLN A 80 4.92 -11.82 2.01
C GLN A 80 4.01 -10.96 1.12
N THR A 81 4.37 -9.69 0.94
CA THR A 81 3.67 -8.78 0.01
C THR A 81 3.74 -9.27 -1.44
N PRO A 82 4.85 -9.87 -1.94
CA PRO A 82 4.87 -10.45 -3.28
C PRO A 82 3.92 -11.65 -3.46
N GLU A 83 3.66 -12.40 -2.39
CA GLU A 83 2.86 -13.65 -2.41
C GLU A 83 1.36 -13.42 -2.21
N GLY A 84 0.93 -12.24 -1.75
CA GLY A 84 -0.46 -11.94 -1.40
C GLY A 84 -0.90 -10.56 -1.78
#